data_AF-A0A528CRN4-F1
#
_entry.id   AF-A0A528CRN4-F1
#
_cell.length_a   1.000
_cell.length_b   1.000
_cell.length_c   1.000
_cell.angle_alpha   90.00
_cell.angle_beta   90.00
_cell.angle_gamma   90.00
#
_symmetry.space_group_name_H-M   'P 1'
#
loop_
_entity.id
_entity.type
_entity.pdbx_description
1 polymer ?
#
loop_
_entity_poly.entity_id
_entity_poly.type
_entity_poly.pdbx_seq_one_letter_code
_entity_poly.pdbx_strand_id
1 'polypeptide(L)'
;MLVGVAFMTIGLRGNLAFVIELRAARLAAMVLVGVAVAVSTVVFQTVCANRIITPSIMGLDALYVFCQTALVFALSGFGFAGIDPRLHFLGNFTVM
;
A
#
# COMPACT_ATOMS: atom_id res chain seq x y z
N MET A 1 -9.13 4.81 -18.15
CA MET A 1 -8.26 5.78 -18.85
C MET A 1 -8.76 7.23 -18.70
N LEU A 2 -10.04 7.53 -19.00
CA LEU A 2 -10.64 8.88 -18.83
C LEU A 2 -10.45 9.49 -17.42
N VAL A 3 -10.61 8.68 -16.38
CA VAL A 3 -10.42 9.12 -14.98
C VAL A 3 -8.96 9.49 -14.67
N GLY A 4 -7.99 8.80 -15.28
CA GLY A 4 -6.56 9.11 -15.11
C GLY A 4 -6.19 10.46 -15.73
N VAL A 5 -6.80 10.78 -16.89
CA VAL A 5 -6.63 12.08 -17.54
C VAL A 5 -7.25 13.20 -16.69
N ALA A 6 -8.46 12.98 -16.14
CA ALA A 6 -9.09 13.92 -15.22
C ALA A 6 -8.27 14.13 -13.92
N PHE A 7 -7.66 13.07 -13.38
CA PHE A 7 -6.79 13.16 -12.19
C PHE A 7 -5.52 13.99 -12.44
N MET A 8 -5.00 13.99 -13.68
CA MET A 8 -3.84 14.82 -14.04
C MET A 8 -4.20 16.29 -14.29
N THR A 9 -5.42 16.61 -14.74
CA THR A 9 -5.77 17.96 -15.20
C THR A 9 -6.60 18.79 -14.20
N ILE A 10 -7.39 18.18 -13.31
CA ILE A 10 -8.27 18.91 -12.40
C ILE A 10 -7.52 19.42 -11.17
N GLY A 11 -7.69 20.72 -10.87
CA GLY A 11 -7.25 21.35 -9.61
C GLY A 11 -5.75 21.67 -9.53
N LEU A 12 -5.09 21.92 -10.66
CA LEU A 12 -3.69 22.34 -10.71
C LEU A 12 -3.49 23.72 -10.07
N ARG A 13 -3.07 23.76 -8.81
CA ARG A 13 -2.65 24.98 -8.08
C ARG A 13 -1.27 24.72 -7.46
N GLY A 14 -0.27 25.54 -7.78
CA GLY A 14 1.12 25.42 -7.28
C GLY A 14 2.15 25.01 -8.35
N ASN A 15 3.29 24.43 -7.93
CA ASN A 15 4.35 23.96 -8.84
C ASN A 15 3.88 22.75 -9.66
N LEU A 16 3.50 23.01 -10.91
CA LEU A 16 2.87 22.04 -11.82
C LEU A 16 3.76 20.81 -12.06
N ALA A 17 5.07 21.00 -12.21
CA ALA A 17 5.99 19.90 -12.50
C ALA A 17 6.03 18.87 -11.37
N PHE A 18 6.16 19.32 -10.12
CA PHE A 18 6.22 18.45 -8.95
C PHE A 18 4.90 17.71 -8.69
N VAL A 19 3.76 18.40 -8.83
CA VAL A 19 2.44 17.79 -8.62
C VAL A 19 2.15 16.74 -9.70
N ILE A 20 2.52 17.00 -10.94
CA ILE A 20 2.32 16.07 -12.05
C ILE A 20 3.21 14.83 -11.89
N GLU A 21 4.47 14.99 -11.51
CA GLU A 21 5.40 13.87 -11.27
C GLU A 21 4.90 12.92 -10.17
N LEU A 22 4.49 13.47 -9.03
CA LEU A 22 3.96 12.67 -7.91
C LEU A 22 2.65 11.95 -8.27
N ARG A 23 1.77 12.62 -9.04
CA ARG A 23 0.51 12.02 -9.51
C ARG A 23 0.75 10.94 -10.56
N ALA A 24 1.71 11.15 -11.47
CA ALA A 24 2.09 10.17 -12.48
C ALA A 24 2.66 8.91 -11.83
N ALA A 25 3.54 9.04 -10.84
CA ALA A 25 4.10 7.90 -10.10
C ALA A 25 2.99 7.09 -9.39
N ARG A 26 2.03 7.76 -8.74
CA ARG A 26 0.88 7.10 -8.11
C ARG A 26 0.00 6.37 -9.12
N LEU A 27 -0.29 6.99 -10.26
CA LEU A 27 -1.08 6.37 -11.33
C LEU A 27 -0.37 5.14 -11.88
N ALA A 28 0.93 5.24 -12.15
CA ALA A 28 1.75 4.13 -12.63
C ALA A 28 1.74 2.95 -11.64
N ALA A 29 1.90 3.23 -10.35
CA ALA A 29 1.81 2.21 -9.30
C ALA A 29 0.44 1.51 -9.29
N MET A 30 -0.67 2.26 -9.37
CA MET A 30 -2.01 1.67 -9.39
C MET A 30 -2.25 0.80 -10.63
N VAL A 31 -1.78 1.24 -11.81
CA VAL A 31 -1.88 0.45 -13.05
C VAL A 31 -1.08 -0.84 -12.94
N LEU A 32 0.16 -0.76 -12.44
CA LEU A 32 1.02 -1.92 -12.24
C LEU A 32 0.37 -2.94 -11.31
N VAL A 33 -0.12 -2.49 -10.16
CA VAL A 33 -0.82 -3.35 -9.18
C VAL A 33 -2.07 -3.97 -9.80
N GLY A 34 -2.87 -3.19 -10.54
CA GLY A 34 -4.06 -3.68 -11.21
C GLY A 34 -3.77 -4.80 -12.21
N VAL A 35 -2.71 -4.66 -13.02
CA VAL A 35 -2.28 -5.71 -13.96
C VAL A 35 -1.82 -6.95 -13.21
N ALA A 36 -1.02 -6.79 -12.15
CA ALA A 36 -0.54 -7.91 -11.34
C ALA A 36 -1.70 -8.71 -10.70
N VAL A 37 -2.71 -8.02 -10.15
CA VAL A 37 -3.90 -8.65 -9.56
C VAL A 37 -4.72 -9.37 -10.62
N ALA A 38 -4.90 -8.78 -11.80
CA ALA A 38 -5.61 -9.42 -12.90
C ALA A 38 -4.93 -10.72 -13.36
N VAL A 39 -3.62 -10.69 -13.55
CA VAL A 39 -2.83 -11.88 -13.92
C VAL A 39 -2.90 -12.94 -12.83
N SER A 40 -2.72 -12.56 -11.56
CA SER A 40 -2.82 -13.48 -10.42
C SER A 40 -4.19 -14.16 -10.37
N THR A 41 -5.26 -13.41 -10.63
CA THR A 41 -6.63 -13.94 -10.67
C THR A 41 -6.80 -14.98 -11.78
N VAL A 42 -6.35 -14.71 -13.00
CA VAL A 42 -6.46 -15.67 -14.11
C VAL A 42 -5.65 -16.93 -13.83
N VAL A 43 -4.42 -16.79 -13.32
CA VAL A 43 -3.58 -17.94 -12.95
C VAL A 43 -4.24 -18.79 -11.88
N PHE A 44 -4.77 -18.18 -10.81
CA PHE A 44 -5.49 -18.91 -9.78
C PHE A 44 -6.74 -19.60 -10.30
N GLN A 45 -7.52 -18.92 -11.14
CA GLN A 45 -8.70 -19.51 -11.76
C GLN A 45 -8.34 -20.71 -12.65
N THR A 46 -7.19 -20.67 -13.35
CA THR A 46 -6.71 -21.80 -14.14
C THR A 46 -6.23 -22.97 -13.29
N VAL A 47 -5.51 -22.72 -12.19
CA VAL A 47 -4.98 -23.78 -11.30
C VAL A 47 -6.11 -24.45 -10.50
N CYS A 48 -7.06 -23.67 -10.00
CA CYS A 48 -8.19 -24.19 -9.22
C CYS A 48 -9.33 -24.72 -10.10
N ALA A 49 -9.23 -24.60 -11.43
CA ALA A 49 -10.31 -24.91 -12.38
C ALA A 49 -11.67 -24.28 -12.00
N ASN A 50 -11.64 -23.10 -11.37
CA ASN A 50 -12.82 -22.44 -10.83
C ASN A 50 -12.77 -20.94 -11.13
N ARG A 51 -13.80 -20.45 -11.83
CA ARG A 51 -13.87 -19.06 -12.32
C ARG A 51 -14.38 -18.06 -11.29
N ILE A 52 -14.90 -18.52 -10.14
CA ILE A 52 -15.48 -17.67 -9.10
C ILE A 52 -14.42 -17.26 -8.06
N ILE A 53 -13.35 -18.04 -7.93
CA ILE A 53 -12.32 -17.79 -6.91
C ILE A 53 -11.40 -16.67 -7.39
N THR A 54 -11.35 -15.60 -6.62
CA THR A 54 -10.29 -14.60 -6.68
C THR A 54 -9.34 -14.84 -5.50
N PRO A 55 -8.05 -14.48 -5.63
CA PRO A 55 -7.08 -14.67 -4.54
C PRO A 55 -7.55 -14.02 -3.22
N SER A 56 -8.24 -12.88 -3.28
CA SER A 56 -8.83 -12.20 -2.13
C SER A 56 -9.87 -13.04 -1.39
N ILE A 57 -10.76 -13.75 -2.11
CA ILE A 57 -11.78 -14.64 -1.52
C ILE A 57 -11.13 -15.86 -0.86
N MET A 58 -9.99 -16.31 -1.40
CA MET A 58 -9.24 -17.46 -0.88
C MET A 58 -8.48 -17.14 0.42
N GLY A 59 -8.41 -15.86 0.82
CA GLY A 59 -7.79 -15.42 2.06
C GLY A 59 -6.37 -14.86 1.91
N LEU A 60 -5.87 -14.64 0.70
CA LEU A 60 -4.53 -14.04 0.48
C LEU A 60 -4.42 -12.62 1.05
N ASP A 61 -5.52 -11.87 1.10
CA ASP A 61 -5.58 -10.54 1.72
C ASP A 61 -5.41 -10.62 3.24
N ALA A 62 -6.11 -11.58 3.88
CA ALA A 62 -5.95 -11.85 5.30
C ALA A 62 -4.54 -12.36 5.66
N LEU A 63 -3.95 -13.18 4.79
CA LEU A 63 -2.56 -13.63 4.95
C LEU A 63 -1.57 -12.47 4.86
N TYR A 64 -1.78 -11.54 3.91
CA TYR A 64 -0.97 -10.33 3.80
C TYR A 64 -1.05 -9.49 5.08
N VAL A 65 -2.25 -9.24 5.60
CA VAL A 65 -2.45 -8.49 6.86
C VAL A 65 -1.83 -9.23 8.06
N PHE A 66 -1.95 -10.56 8.11
CA PHE A 66 -1.31 -11.37 9.14
C PHE A 66 0.22 -11.26 9.09
N CYS A 67 0.82 -11.42 7.91
CA CYS A 67 2.26 -11.25 7.75
C CYS A 67 2.71 -9.82 8.06
N GLN A 68 1.94 -8.80 7.67
CA GLN A 68 2.25 -7.40 7.96
C GLN A 68 2.22 -7.12 9.47
N THR A 69 1.19 -7.59 10.17
CA THR A 69 1.09 -7.42 11.63
C THR A 69 2.15 -8.24 12.35
N ALA A 70 2.45 -9.45 11.89
CA ALA A 70 3.55 -10.26 12.42
C ALA A 70 4.91 -9.57 12.23
N LEU A 71 5.17 -8.97 11.07
CA LEU A 71 6.39 -8.21 10.80
C LEU A 71 6.49 -6.95 11.68
N VAL A 72 5.41 -6.17 11.77
CA VAL A 72 5.38 -4.99 12.66
C VAL A 72 5.56 -5.42 14.11
N PHE A 73 4.92 -6.48 14.56
CA PHE A 73 5.10 -6.99 15.92
C PHE A 73 6.54 -7.48 16.17
N ALA A 74 7.12 -8.24 15.23
CA ALA A 74 8.46 -8.79 15.34
C ALA A 74 9.60 -7.77 15.17
N LEU A 75 9.38 -6.67 14.43
CA LEU A 75 10.41 -5.67 14.13
C LEU A 75 10.18 -4.36 14.89
N SER A 76 8.93 -3.90 14.99
CA SER A 76 8.56 -2.67 15.72
C SER A 76 8.27 -2.93 17.20
N GLY A 77 7.70 -4.09 17.56
CA GLY A 77 7.42 -4.44 18.96
C GLY A 77 8.70 -4.55 19.81
N PHE A 78 9.79 -5.07 19.24
CA PHE A 78 11.10 -5.10 19.89
C PHE A 78 11.81 -3.74 19.91
N GLY A 79 11.56 -2.89 18.90
CA GLY A 79 12.17 -1.55 18.81
C GLY A 79 11.55 -0.52 19.75
N PHE A 80 10.23 -0.58 20.02
CA PHE A 80 9.54 0.38 20.87
C PHE A 80 9.39 -0.08 22.33
N ALA A 81 9.32 -1.40 22.59
CA ALA A 81 9.20 -1.92 23.95
C ALA A 81 10.50 -1.84 24.77
N GLY A 82 11.65 -1.68 24.10
CA GLY A 82 12.96 -1.51 24.75
C GLY A 82 13.38 -0.06 24.99
N ILE A 83 12.61 0.93 24.50
CA ILE A 83 12.94 2.34 24.70
C ILE A 83 12.43 2.77 26.06
N ASP A 84 13.35 3.24 26.92
CA ASP A 84 13.04 3.74 28.25
C ASP A 84 11.95 4.83 28.16
N PRO A 85 10.80 4.69 28.87
CA PRO A 85 9.67 5.62 28.77
C PRO A 85 10.04 7.09 29.01
N ARG A 86 11.12 7.34 29.76
CA ARG A 86 11.66 8.67 30.03
C ARG A 86 12.29 9.33 28.80
N LEU A 87 13.01 8.57 27.96
CA LEU A 87 13.59 9.09 26.72
C LEU A 87 12.52 9.39 25.67
N HIS A 88 11.48 8.56 25.59
CA HIS A 88 10.36 8.81 24.68
C HIS A 88 9.57 10.07 25.08
N PHE A 89 9.38 10.30 26.39
CA PHE A 89 8.73 11.51 26.90
C PHE A 89 9.56 12.78 26.63
N LEU A 90 10.88 12.73 26.83
CA LEU A 90 11.78 13.87 26.61
C LEU A 90 11.91 14.23 25.12
N GLY A 91 11.95 13.23 24.24
CA GLY A 91 11.96 13.42 22.79
C GLY A 91 10.69 14.11 22.29
N ASN A 92 9.53 13.74 22.82
CA ASN A 92 8.26 14.38 22.42
C ASN A 92 8.16 15.84 22.90
N PHE A 93 8.78 16.17 24.05
CA PHE A 93 8.83 17.54 24.60
C PHE A 93 9.76 18.48 23.82
N THR A 94 10.73 17.94 23.08
CA THR A 94 11.68 18.72 22.28
C THR A 94 11.23 18.92 20.84
N VAL A 95 10.31 18.06 20.35
CA VAL A 95 9.74 18.13 19.00
C VAL A 95 8.48 19.01 18.94
N MET A 96 7.76 19.19 20.06
CA MET A 96 6.68 20.18 20.23
C MET A 96 7.23 21.52 20.67
#